data_AF-T2T085-F1
#
_entry.id   AF-T2T085-F1
#
_cell.length_a   1.000
_cell.length_b   1.000
_cell.length_c   1.000
_cell.angle_alpha   90.00
_cell.angle_beta   90.00
_cell.angle_gamma   90.00
#
_symmetry.space_group_name_H-M   'P 1'
#
loop_
_entity.id
_entity.type
_entity.pdbx_description
1 polymer ?
#
loop_
_entity_poly.entity_id
_entity_poly.type
_entity_poly.pdbx_seq_one_letter_code
_entity_poly.pdbx_strand_id
1 'polypeptide(L)' 'IALNLLWTIRNRAYHWENLLKIQPNKRPRITTYFTGLKDNDRARIPMNISVEPSKIVLFLDDLIKSIGNKDLENLSSL' A
#
# COMPACT_ATOMS: atom_id res chain seq x y z
N ILE A 1 8.81 -5.50 0.96
CA ILE A 1 7.33 -5.55 0.86
C ILE A 1 6.73 -4.15 0.88
N ALA A 2 6.95 -3.37 1.94
CA ALA A 2 6.43 -2.00 2.08
C ALA A 2 6.77 -1.07 0.90
N LEU A 3 8.01 -1.11 0.39
CA LEU A 3 8.43 -0.28 -0.75
C LEU A 3 7.64 -0.56 -2.04
N ASN A 4 7.38 -1.83 -2.38
CA ASN A 4 6.61 -2.18 -3.59
C ASN A 4 5.13 -1.76 -3.46
N LEU A 5 4.58 -1.83 -2.24
CA LEU A 5 3.25 -1.34 -1.94
C LEU A 5 3.20 0.19 -2.09
N LEU A 6 4.19 0.90 -1.58
CA LEU A 6 4.38 2.34 -1.72
C LEU A 6 4.48 2.80 -3.18
N TRP A 7 5.30 2.13 -3.98
CA TRP A 7 5.39 2.41 -5.42
C TRP A 7 4.07 2.14 -6.14
N THR A 8 3.36 1.07 -5.79
CA THR A 8 2.05 0.75 -6.38
C THR A 8 1.00 1.81 -6.03
N ILE A 9 0.97 2.24 -4.77
CA ILE A 9 0.05 3.29 -4.29
C ILE A 9 0.40 4.62 -4.96
N ARG A 10 1.67 5.04 -4.98
CA ARG A 10 2.12 6.27 -5.64
C ARG A 10 1.71 6.30 -7.11
N ASN A 11 2.03 5.26 -7.87
CA ASN A 11 1.77 5.23 -9.31
C ASN A 11 0.26 5.22 -9.63
N ARG A 12 -0.57 4.72 -8.73
CA ARG A 12 -2.04 4.73 -8.91
C ARG A 12 -2.67 6.01 -8.41
N ALA A 13 -2.20 6.56 -7.30
CA ALA A 13 -2.66 7.83 -6.73
C ALA A 13 -2.42 9.03 -7.66
N TYR A 14 -1.52 8.91 -8.65
CA TYR A 14 -1.34 9.91 -9.71
C TYR A 14 -2.66 10.31 -10.40
N HIS A 15 -3.62 9.37 -10.49
CA HIS A 15 -5.03 9.70 -10.70
C HIS A 15 -5.83 9.11 -9.54
N TRP A 16 -6.26 9.95 -8.61
CA TRP A 16 -6.88 9.54 -7.34
C TRP A 16 -8.05 8.53 -7.52
N GLU A 17 -8.82 8.63 -8.61
CA GLU A 17 -9.88 7.69 -8.98
C GLU A 17 -9.41 6.23 -9.09
N ASN A 18 -8.13 5.99 -9.43
CA ASN A 18 -7.57 4.65 -9.56
C ASN A 18 -7.43 3.93 -8.21
N LEU A 19 -7.41 4.67 -7.10
CA LEU A 19 -7.41 4.10 -5.75
C LEU A 19 -8.76 3.44 -5.43
N LEU A 20 -9.85 3.97 -6.01
CA LEU A 20 -11.20 3.45 -5.84
C LEU A 20 -11.55 2.35 -6.85
N LYS A 21 -10.74 2.20 -7.92
CA LYS A 21 -10.99 1.18 -8.95
C LYS A 21 -10.78 -0.22 -8.39
N ILE A 22 -11.82 -1.02 -8.52
CA ILE A 22 -11.83 -2.44 -8.17
C ILE A 22 -11.45 -3.25 -9.42
N GLN A 23 -10.60 -4.27 -9.26
CA GLN A 23 -10.32 -5.26 -10.30
C GLN A 23 -11.57 -6.12 -10.57
N PRO A 24 -11.68 -6.79 -11.74
CA PRO A 24 -12.79 -7.69 -12.05
C PRO A 24 -13.03 -8.80 -11.00
N ASN A 25 -11.98 -9.15 -10.24
CA ASN A 25 -12.02 -10.10 -9.13
C ASN A 25 -12.47 -9.50 -7.78
N LYS A 26 -13.10 -8.32 -7.78
CA LYS A 26 -13.55 -7.56 -6.59
C LYS A 26 -12.43 -7.09 -5.64
N ARG A 27 -11.19 -6.98 -6.12
CA ARG A 27 -10.05 -6.54 -5.29
C ARG A 27 -9.69 -5.07 -5.52
N PRO A 28 -9.35 -4.29 -4.49
CA PRO A 28 -8.79 -2.96 -4.67
C PRO A 28 -7.52 -3.01 -5.53
N ARG A 29 -7.33 -2.05 -6.44
CA ARG A 29 -6.12 -1.98 -7.27
C ARG A 29 -4.85 -1.57 -6.52
N ILE A 30 -4.84 -1.56 -5.18
CA ILE A 30 -3.68 -1.23 -4.34
C ILE A 30 -2.95 -2.47 -3.78
N THR A 31 -3.10 -3.63 -4.44
CA THR A 31 -2.43 -4.88 -4.06
C THR A 31 -1.03 -4.96 -4.67
N THR A 32 -0.02 -5.31 -3.88
CA THR A 32 1.29 -5.75 -4.38
C THR A 32 1.36 -7.27 -4.36
N TYR A 33 1.92 -7.85 -5.42
CA TYR A 33 2.27 -9.26 -5.42
C TYR A 33 3.57 -9.46 -4.65
N PHE A 34 3.63 -10.47 -3.79
CA PHE A 34 4.80 -10.81 -3.00
C PHE A 34 5.04 -12.32 -3.04
N THR A 35 6.25 -12.71 -3.41
CA THR A 35 6.64 -14.12 -3.55
C THR A 35 7.49 -14.57 -2.36
N GLY A 36 7.02 -14.33 -1.12
CA GLY A 36 7.69 -14.78 0.11
C GLY A 36 9.13 -14.27 0.32
N LEU A 37 9.68 -14.52 1.51
CA LEU A 37 11.13 -14.53 1.72
C LEU A 37 11.64 -15.95 1.52
N LYS A 38 12.86 -16.10 1.01
CA LYS A 38 13.46 -17.40 0.70
C LYS A 38 13.87 -18.08 2.03
N ASP A 39 12.97 -18.88 2.61
CA ASP A 39 13.35 -19.83 3.65
C ASP A 39 13.84 -21.12 2.99
N ASN A 40 14.99 -21.62 3.45
CA ASN A 40 15.79 -22.62 2.73
C ASN A 40 15.06 -23.96 2.44
N ASP A 41 13.88 -24.22 3.03
CA ASP A 41 13.17 -25.50 2.92
C ASP A 41 11.69 -25.40 2.51
N ARG A 42 11.17 -24.23 2.11
CA ARG A 42 9.74 -24.10 1.71
C ARG A 42 9.56 -23.53 0.30
N ALA A 43 8.67 -24.14 -0.46
CA ALA A 43 8.24 -23.64 -1.77
C ALA A 43 7.71 -22.20 -1.65
N ARG A 44 8.02 -21.36 -2.64
CA ARG A 44 7.56 -19.96 -2.68
C ARG A 44 6.03 -19.95 -2.75
N ILE A 45 5.37 -19.54 -1.68
CA ILE A 45 3.92 -19.32 -1.70
C ILE A 45 3.69 -17.89 -2.18
N PRO A 46 3.12 -17.70 -3.39
CA PRO A 46 2.77 -16.37 -3.84
C PRO A 46 1.60 -15.83 -3.02
N MET A 47 1.76 -14.63 -2.50
CA MET A 47 0.72 -13.93 -1.75
C MET A 47 0.48 -12.54 -2.33
N ASN A 48 -0.78 -12.12 -2.35
CA ASN A 48 -1.13 -10.73 -2.64
C ASN A 48 -1.25 -10.00 -1.31
N ILE A 49 -0.46 -8.94 -1.14
CA ILE A 49 -0.46 -8.10 0.05
C ILE A 49 -1.09 -6.76 -0.32
N SER A 50 -1.97 -6.25 0.53
CA SER A 50 -2.59 -4.95 0.35
C SER A 50 -2.87 -4.30 1.69
N VAL A 51 -3.24 -3.02 1.66
CA VAL A 51 -3.76 -2.32 2.83
C VAL A 51 -5.23 -2.71 2.98
N GLU A 52 -5.62 -3.11 4.20
CA GLU A 52 -7.03 -3.33 4.51
C GLU A 52 -7.82 -2.04 4.24
N PRO A 53 -8.96 -2.07 3.50
CA PRO A 53 -9.67 -0.86 3.11
C PRO A 53 -10.04 0.06 4.29
N SER A 54 -10.43 -0.53 5.43
CA SER A 54 -10.78 0.18 6.66
C SER A 54 -9.59 0.87 7.34
N LYS A 55 -8.36 0.49 6.98
CA LYS A 55 -7.10 0.98 7.57
C LYS A 55 -6.32 1.91 6.65
N ILE A 56 -6.88 2.28 5.49
CA ILE A 56 -6.16 3.11 4.51
C ILE A 56 -5.78 4.47 5.07
N VAL A 57 -6.64 5.09 5.89
CA VAL A 57 -6.37 6.39 6.53
C VAL A 57 -5.22 6.26 7.53
N LEU A 58 -5.23 5.23 8.38
CA LEU A 58 -4.17 4.96 9.34
C LEU A 58 -2.82 4.71 8.64
N PHE A 59 -2.83 3.92 7.57
CA PHE A 59 -1.63 3.67 6.76
C PHE A 59 -1.06 4.96 6.15
N LEU A 60 -1.91 5.86 5.65
CA LEU A 60 -1.48 7.14 5.08
C LEU A 60 -0.93 8.09 6.15
N ASP A 61 -1.55 8.13 7.33
CA ASP A 61 -1.07 8.94 8.45
C ASP A 61 0.30 8.46 8.97
N ASP A 62 0.45 7.14 9.18
CA ASP A 62 1.74 6.52 9.55
C ASP A 62 2.80 6.79 8.47
N LEU A 63 2.41 6.74 7.19
CA LEU A 63 3.30 7.03 6.08
C LEU A 63 3.77 8.49 6.10
N ILE A 64 2.87 9.44 6.27
CA ILE A 64 3.20 10.87 6.34
C ILE A 64 4.16 11.13 7.50
N LYS A 65 3.87 10.59 8.68
CA LYS A 65 4.73 10.68 9.87
C LYS A 65 6.10 10.04 9.66
N SER A 66 6.18 8.95 8.91
CA SER A 66 7.46 8.27 8.63
C SER A 66 8.44 9.10 7.79
N ILE A 67 7.95 10.11 7.06
CA ILE A 67 8.78 11.04 6.27
C ILE A 67 9.51 12.04 7.19
N GLY A 68 8.97 12.31 8.39
CA GLY A 68 9.53 13.26 9.35
C GLY A 68 9.49 14.72 8.88
N ASN A 69 8.57 15.04 7.97
CA ASN A 69 8.37 16.40 7.48
C ASN A 69 7.21 17.06 8.24
N LYS A 70 7.55 18.07 9.04
CA LYS A 70 6.61 18.77 9.92
C LYS A 70 5.47 19.48 9.18
N ASP A 71 5.72 19.98 7.97
CA ASP A 71 4.69 20.65 7.16
C ASP A 71 3.66 19.65 6.63
N LEU A 72 4.12 18.46 6.26
CA LEU A 72 3.26 17.34 5.85
C LEU A 72 2.49 16.72 7.03
N GLU A 73 3.12 16.62 8.21
CA GLU A 73 2.44 16.16 9.44
C GLU A 73 1.31 17.12 9.86
N ASN A 74 1.52 18.43 9.73
CA ASN A 74 0.47 19.43 10.00
C ASN A 74 -0.70 19.37 9.02
N LEU A 75 -0.52 18.77 7.84
CA LEU A 75 -1.60 18.54 6.86
C LEU A 75 -2.42 17.27 7.17
N SER A 76 -1.87 16.30 7.92
CA SER A 76 -2.62 15.08 8.29
C SER A 76 -3.54 15.29 9.50
N SER A 77 -3.34 16.38 10.26
CA SER A 77 -4.13 16.76 11.43
C SER A 77 -5.29 17.73 11.14
N LEU A 78 -5.49 18.08 9.86
CA LEU A 78 -6.57 18.94 9.35
C LEU A 78 -7.81 18.12 8.97
#